data_AF-A0A347AM04-F1
#
_entry.id   AF-A0A347AM04-F1
#
_cell.length_a   1.000
_cell.length_b   1.000
_cell.length_c   1.000
_cell.angle_alpha   90.00
_cell.angle_beta   90.00
_cell.angle_gamma   90.00
#
_symmetry.space_group_name_H-M   'P 1'
#
loop_
_entity.id
_entity.type
_entity.pdbx_description
1 polymer ?
#
loop_
_entity_poly.entity_id
_entity_poly.type
_entity_poly.pdbx_seq_one_letter_code
_entity_poly.pdbx_strand_id
1 'polypeptide(L)'
;MKRLIYILTVVLLVVMASGCTTSDEWASNKTYSGNGVTFTYPGTWSENATKTVTTPSGSNNIAAVGSNDEGFAIGSISASGLDTAGIQNVLNQLVQEYQAQGYGASKSITVDGSTATMITTTSKDSSGYYTTIAFWVKNNSLYYAAYVSTSNSTQNMEKVLGTLKTT
;
A
#
# COMPACT_ATOMS: atom_id res chain seq x y z
N MET A 1 8.23 -11.16 26.81
CA MET A 1 7.29 -10.69 25.76
C MET A 1 7.92 -11.02 24.41
N LYS A 2 7.45 -12.07 23.73
CA LYS A 2 8.05 -12.55 22.48
C LYS A 2 7.61 -11.63 21.33
N ARG A 3 8.53 -10.76 20.89
CA ARG A 3 8.43 -9.99 19.65
C ARG A 3 8.69 -10.95 18.50
N LEU A 4 7.69 -11.22 17.68
CA LEU A 4 7.81 -12.13 16.54
C LEU A 4 7.18 -11.52 15.30
N ILE A 5 7.91 -10.63 14.63
CA ILE A 5 7.81 -10.48 13.17
C ILE A 5 9.24 -10.21 12.68
N TYR A 6 9.90 -11.26 12.20
CA TYR A 6 11.17 -11.17 11.50
C TYR A 6 10.90 -10.72 10.05
N ILE A 7 11.54 -9.65 9.60
CA ILE A 7 11.41 -9.14 8.23
C ILE A 7 12.67 -9.55 7.44
N LEU A 8 12.44 -10.30 6.36
CA LEU A 8 13.43 -10.91 5.47
C LEU A 8 13.79 -9.95 4.32
N THR A 9 15.08 -9.84 4.01
CA THR A 9 15.67 -9.02 2.94
C THR A 9 15.36 -9.61 1.54
N VAL A 10 15.04 -8.75 0.56
CA VAL A 10 14.71 -9.15 -0.83
C VAL A 10 15.80 -8.69 -1.80
N VAL A 11 16.23 -9.60 -2.68
CA VAL A 11 17.14 -9.38 -3.83
C VAL A 11 16.33 -9.61 -5.11
N LEU A 12 16.45 -8.76 -6.14
CA LEU A 12 15.96 -9.11 -7.49
C LEU A 12 16.58 -8.29 -8.64
N LEU A 13 16.73 -9.01 -9.77
CA LEU A 13 17.35 -8.66 -11.04
C LEU A 13 16.37 -7.87 -11.93
N VAL A 14 16.84 -6.83 -12.63
CA VAL A 14 16.04 -6.01 -13.56
C VAL A 14 16.53 -6.21 -15.00
N VAL A 15 15.62 -6.56 -15.92
CA VAL A 15 15.88 -6.52 -17.36
C VAL A 15 15.14 -5.31 -17.93
N MET A 16 15.89 -4.39 -18.53
CA MET A 16 15.39 -3.09 -18.96
C MET A 16 14.65 -3.17 -20.30
N ALA A 17 13.43 -2.64 -20.33
CA ALA A 17 12.82 -2.13 -21.55
C ALA A 17 12.25 -0.74 -21.22
N SER A 18 13.00 0.30 -21.57
CA SER A 18 12.62 1.70 -21.40
C SER A 18 11.78 2.17 -22.58
N GLY A 19 10.66 2.84 -22.29
CA GLY A 19 9.84 3.54 -23.26
C GLY A 19 9.15 4.72 -22.58
N CYS A 20 9.73 5.90 -22.71
CA CYS A 20 9.18 7.17 -22.22
C CYS A 20 8.16 7.71 -23.23
N THR A 21 6.89 7.89 -22.84
CA THR A 21 5.99 8.86 -23.48
C THR A 21 5.14 9.53 -22.40
N THR A 22 5.06 10.86 -22.44
CA THR A 22 4.24 11.71 -21.58
C THR A 22 2.77 11.56 -21.99
N SER A 23 2.21 10.39 -21.75
CA SER A 23 0.78 10.12 -21.85
C SER A 23 0.18 10.37 -20.46
N ASP A 24 -0.93 11.11 -20.34
CA ASP A 24 -1.69 11.17 -19.09
C ASP A 24 -2.07 9.73 -18.73
N GLU A 25 -1.31 9.13 -17.80
CA GLU A 25 -1.35 7.70 -17.51
C GLU A 25 -2.72 7.23 -17.00
N TRP A 26 -3.55 8.19 -16.56
CA TRP A 26 -4.92 7.99 -16.12
C TRP A 26 -5.97 8.12 -17.23
N ALA A 27 -5.63 8.67 -18.40
CA ALA A 27 -6.54 8.79 -19.54
C ALA A 27 -6.96 7.41 -20.10
N SER A 28 -6.11 6.40 -19.94
CA SER A 28 -6.39 5.00 -20.32
C SER A 28 -6.44 4.07 -19.09
N ASN A 29 -7.05 4.52 -17.98
CA ASN A 29 -7.11 3.75 -16.74
C ASN A 29 -7.76 2.35 -16.91
N LYS A 30 -7.41 1.45 -15.99
CA LYS A 30 -7.95 0.10 -15.87
C LYS A 30 -8.65 -0.04 -14.52
N THR A 31 -9.53 -1.04 -14.41
CA THR A 31 -10.25 -1.35 -13.17
C THR A 31 -9.91 -2.76 -12.72
N TYR A 32 -9.43 -2.89 -11.49
CA TYR A 32 -9.32 -4.16 -10.81
C TYR A 32 -10.66 -4.47 -10.14
N SER A 33 -11.09 -5.73 -10.21
CA SER A 33 -12.28 -6.21 -9.49
C SER A 33 -12.09 -7.67 -9.12
N GLY A 34 -11.82 -7.93 -7.83
CA GLY A 34 -11.53 -9.27 -7.34
C GLY A 34 -11.31 -9.28 -5.83
N ASN A 35 -11.38 -10.46 -5.20
CA ASN A 35 -11.04 -10.66 -3.79
C ASN A 35 -11.72 -9.67 -2.82
N GLY A 36 -12.96 -9.26 -3.12
CA GLY A 36 -13.73 -8.34 -2.28
C GLY A 36 -13.35 -6.86 -2.39
N VAL A 37 -12.54 -6.47 -3.38
CA VAL A 37 -12.22 -5.07 -3.64
C VAL A 37 -12.36 -4.71 -5.12
N THR A 38 -12.65 -3.44 -5.38
CA THR A 38 -12.52 -2.85 -6.71
C THR A 38 -11.86 -1.48 -6.62
N PHE A 39 -11.01 -1.14 -7.59
CA PHE A 39 -10.35 0.16 -7.69
C PHE A 39 -9.86 0.39 -9.12
N THR A 40 -9.68 1.66 -9.47
CA THR A 40 -9.07 2.06 -10.75
C THR A 40 -7.59 2.34 -10.58
N TYR A 41 -6.80 2.10 -11.62
CA TYR A 41 -5.35 2.33 -11.64
C TYR A 41 -4.87 2.76 -13.02
N PRO A 42 -3.68 3.38 -13.15
CA PRO A 42 -3.14 3.85 -14.42
C PRO A 42 -3.09 2.78 -15.51
N GLY A 43 -3.34 3.18 -16.76
CA GLY A 43 -3.35 2.27 -17.90
C GLY A 43 -1.99 1.65 -18.23
N THR A 44 -0.93 2.36 -17.87
CA THR A 44 0.47 1.95 -18.03
C THR A 44 0.87 0.87 -17.04
N TRP A 45 0.09 0.66 -15.97
CA TRP A 45 0.35 -0.37 -14.98
C TRP A 45 -0.26 -1.71 -15.41
N SER A 46 0.30 -2.79 -14.88
CA SER A 46 -0.15 -4.15 -15.08
C SER A 46 -0.54 -4.80 -13.76
N GLU A 47 -1.55 -5.67 -13.81
CA GLU A 47 -1.85 -6.59 -12.71
C GLU A 47 -0.69 -7.57 -12.53
N ASN A 48 -0.40 -7.95 -11.29
CA ASN A 48 0.66 -8.92 -10.98
C ASN A 48 2.06 -8.42 -11.35
N ALA A 49 2.35 -7.13 -11.15
CA ALA A 49 3.72 -6.64 -11.13
C ALA A 49 4.51 -7.49 -10.12
N THR A 50 5.60 -8.11 -10.55
CA THR A 50 6.47 -9.01 -9.77
C THR A 50 7.16 -8.35 -8.56
N LYS A 51 6.74 -7.14 -8.18
CA LYS A 51 7.16 -6.44 -6.98
C LYS A 51 6.37 -6.98 -5.79
N THR A 52 7.00 -7.89 -5.06
CA THR A 52 6.52 -8.32 -3.75
C THR A 52 6.57 -7.15 -2.79
N VAL A 53 5.41 -6.66 -2.35
CA VAL A 53 5.34 -5.77 -1.20
C VAL A 53 5.44 -6.64 0.05
N THR A 54 6.34 -6.28 0.97
CA THR A 54 6.40 -6.94 2.29
C THR A 54 5.19 -6.54 3.10
N THR A 55 4.46 -7.53 3.60
CA THR A 55 3.23 -7.32 4.36
C THR A 55 3.38 -7.84 5.79
N PRO A 56 2.63 -7.29 6.76
CA PRO A 56 2.68 -7.79 8.13
C PRO A 56 2.26 -9.27 8.20
N SER A 57 2.82 -10.03 9.15
CA SER A 57 2.46 -11.43 9.39
C SER A 57 0.97 -11.58 9.67
N GLY A 58 0.32 -12.60 9.08
CA GLY A 58 -1.14 -12.81 9.17
C GLY A 58 -1.96 -11.93 8.23
N SER A 59 -1.32 -11.24 7.27
CA SER A 59 -2.02 -10.51 6.23
C SER A 59 -2.52 -11.40 5.09
N ASN A 60 -3.71 -11.08 4.60
CA ASN A 60 -4.24 -11.59 3.35
C ASN A 60 -3.92 -10.59 2.24
N ASN A 61 -3.09 -11.00 1.28
CA ASN A 61 -2.82 -10.21 0.09
C ASN A 61 -4.05 -10.25 -0.82
N ILE A 62 -4.56 -9.08 -1.19
CA ILE A 62 -5.81 -8.95 -1.95
C ILE A 62 -5.49 -8.71 -3.43
N ALA A 63 -4.70 -7.68 -3.73
CA ALA A 63 -4.36 -7.30 -5.10
C ALA A 63 -3.05 -6.52 -5.17
N ALA A 64 -2.37 -6.59 -6.31
CA ALA A 64 -1.18 -5.79 -6.62
C ALA A 64 -1.16 -5.36 -8.09
N VAL A 65 -0.85 -4.09 -8.34
CA VAL A 65 -0.71 -3.47 -9.66
C VAL A 65 0.51 -2.55 -9.67
N GLY A 66 1.13 -2.33 -10.82
CA GLY A 66 2.27 -1.42 -10.89
C GLY A 66 2.93 -1.31 -12.24
N SER A 67 4.00 -0.54 -12.27
CA SER A 67 4.93 -0.34 -13.38
C SER A 67 6.38 -0.54 -12.91
N ASN A 68 7.35 -0.11 -13.71
CA ASN A 68 8.76 -0.18 -13.34
C ASN A 68 9.12 0.78 -12.20
N ASP A 69 8.51 1.97 -12.20
CA ASP A 69 8.86 3.03 -11.25
C ASP A 69 7.97 3.02 -10.00
N GLU A 70 6.77 2.44 -10.11
CA GLU A 70 5.75 2.52 -9.08
C GLU A 70 5.04 1.19 -8.87
N GLY A 71 4.54 0.93 -7.66
CA GLY A 71 3.76 -0.26 -7.38
C GLY A 71 2.82 -0.05 -6.23
N PHE A 72 1.63 -0.61 -6.32
CA PHE A 72 0.57 -0.56 -5.31
C PHE A 72 0.14 -1.99 -4.96
N ALA A 73 0.02 -2.27 -3.67
CA ALA A 73 -0.59 -3.50 -3.17
C ALA A 73 -1.57 -3.18 -2.05
N ILE A 74 -2.65 -3.95 -1.97
CA ILE A 74 -3.63 -3.90 -0.90
C ILE A 74 -3.76 -5.27 -0.24
N GLY A 75 -3.92 -5.24 1.07
CA GLY A 75 -4.26 -6.41 1.86
C GLY A 75 -5.10 -6.06 3.08
N SER A 76 -5.45 -7.10 3.83
CA SER A 76 -6.12 -6.97 5.11
C SER A 76 -5.48 -7.86 6.16
N ILE A 77 -5.67 -7.51 7.42
CA ILE A 77 -5.27 -8.30 8.58
C ILE A 77 -6.55 -8.60 9.35
N SER A 78 -6.85 -9.88 9.51
CA SER A 78 -7.96 -10.32 10.34
C SER A 78 -7.60 -10.10 11.81
N ALA A 79 -8.33 -9.23 12.49
CA ALA A 79 -8.14 -8.96 13.91
C ALA A 79 -9.12 -9.78 14.75
N SER A 80 -8.99 -11.12 14.68
CA SER A 80 -9.86 -12.04 15.40
C SER A 80 -9.83 -11.78 16.91
N GLY A 81 -11.02 -11.66 17.51
CA GLY A 81 -11.18 -11.41 18.94
C GLY A 81 -11.02 -9.95 19.37
N LEU A 82 -10.85 -9.00 18.44
CA LEU A 82 -10.85 -7.56 18.73
C LEU A 82 -12.14 -6.91 18.20
N ASP A 83 -12.68 -5.97 18.99
CA ASP A 83 -13.71 -5.04 18.53
C ASP A 83 -13.08 -3.90 17.71
N THR A 84 -13.92 -3.03 17.14
CA THR A 84 -13.42 -1.92 16.29
C THR A 84 -12.44 -1.01 17.05
N ALA A 85 -12.67 -0.75 18.34
CA ALA A 85 -11.78 0.09 19.15
C ALA A 85 -10.42 -0.58 19.38
N GLY A 86 -10.40 -1.89 19.64
CA GLY A 86 -9.18 -2.69 19.76
C GLY A 86 -8.35 -2.66 18.47
N ILE A 87 -9.01 -2.78 17.32
CA ILE A 87 -8.33 -2.69 16.01
C ILE A 87 -7.73 -1.30 15.79
N GLN A 88 -8.46 -0.24 16.17
CA GLN A 88 -7.93 1.13 16.07
C GLN A 88 -6.71 1.35 16.96
N ASN A 89 -6.67 0.74 18.15
CA ASN A 89 -5.48 0.78 19.00
C ASN A 89 -4.28 0.10 18.33
N VAL A 90 -4.49 -1.06 17.70
CA VAL A 90 -3.44 -1.74 16.92
C VAL A 90 -2.95 -0.87 15.76
N LEU A 91 -3.86 -0.23 15.02
CA LEU A 91 -3.50 0.71 13.95
C LEU A 91 -2.60 1.84 14.49
N ASN A 92 -2.98 2.46 15.60
CA ASN A 92 -2.21 3.54 16.21
C ASN A 92 -0.81 3.08 16.64
N GLN A 93 -0.69 1.86 17.18
CA GLN A 93 0.60 1.26 17.54
C GLN A 93 1.46 1.01 16.29
N LEU A 94 0.88 0.45 15.23
CA LEU A 94 1.59 0.24 13.96
C LEU A 94 2.14 1.55 13.39
N VAL A 95 1.34 2.62 13.37
CA VAL A 95 1.79 3.94 12.90
C VAL A 95 2.99 4.43 13.70
N GLN A 96 2.97 4.29 15.03
CA GLN A 96 4.11 4.67 15.88
C GLN A 96 5.35 3.80 15.61
N GLU A 97 5.18 2.50 15.40
CA GLU A 97 6.28 1.59 15.07
C GLU A 97 6.92 1.92 13.72
N TYR A 98 6.13 2.24 12.69
CA TYR A 98 6.65 2.67 11.40
C TYR A 98 7.36 4.03 11.49
N GLN A 99 6.84 4.97 12.28
CA GLN A 99 7.51 6.24 12.52
C GLN A 99 8.88 6.05 13.17
N ALA A 100 8.99 5.15 14.14
CA ALA A 100 10.26 4.77 14.76
C ALA A 100 11.25 4.10 13.76
N GLN A 101 10.76 3.59 12.63
CA GLN A 101 11.55 2.96 11.56
C GLN A 101 11.92 3.93 10.42
N GLY A 102 11.64 5.24 10.56
CA GLY A 102 12.04 6.26 9.58
C GLY A 102 10.92 6.71 8.63
N TYR A 103 9.67 6.31 8.90
CA TYR A 103 8.50 6.94 8.29
C TYR A 103 8.24 8.32 8.92
N GLY A 104 7.81 9.26 8.09
CA GLY A 104 7.55 10.64 8.47
C GLY A 104 6.23 10.83 9.23
N ALA A 105 5.82 12.10 9.34
CA ALA A 105 4.53 12.46 9.93
C ALA A 105 3.37 11.81 9.16
N SER A 106 2.35 11.40 9.90
CA SER A 106 1.13 10.85 9.30
C SER A 106 0.22 11.96 8.77
N LYS A 107 -0.52 11.65 7.71
CA LYS A 107 -1.65 12.45 7.23
C LYS A 107 -2.90 11.58 7.12
N SER A 108 -4.07 12.20 7.25
CA SER A 108 -5.36 11.52 7.12
C SER A 108 -5.90 11.66 5.70
N ILE A 109 -6.41 10.56 5.14
CA ILE A 109 -7.15 10.53 3.87
C ILE A 109 -8.46 9.76 4.06
N THR A 110 -9.37 9.80 3.08
CA THR A 110 -10.60 9.00 3.10
C THR A 110 -10.48 7.85 2.10
N VAL A 111 -10.77 6.63 2.54
CA VAL A 111 -10.78 5.42 1.71
C VAL A 111 -12.10 4.71 1.93
N ASP A 112 -12.92 4.64 0.88
CA ASP A 112 -14.24 4.02 0.91
C ASP A 112 -15.12 4.43 2.13
N GLY A 113 -15.11 5.71 2.46
CA GLY A 113 -15.85 6.27 3.61
C GLY A 113 -15.21 6.06 4.98
N SER A 114 -14.10 5.32 5.09
CA SER A 114 -13.29 5.21 6.31
C SER A 114 -12.15 6.22 6.30
N THR A 115 -11.80 6.77 7.47
CA THR A 115 -10.56 7.53 7.64
C THR A 115 -9.37 6.58 7.62
N ALA A 116 -8.41 6.85 6.74
CA ALA A 116 -7.14 6.14 6.68
C ALA A 116 -5.99 7.03 7.13
N THR A 117 -5.03 6.43 7.83
CA THR A 117 -3.78 7.06 8.24
C THR A 117 -2.70 6.68 7.24
N MET A 118 -2.13 7.67 6.55
CA MET A 118 -1.08 7.50 5.55
C MET A 118 0.26 8.04 6.05
N ILE A 119 1.32 7.26 5.85
CA ILE A 119 2.70 7.56 6.25
C ILE A 119 3.66 7.20 5.12
N THR A 120 4.73 7.99 4.95
CA THR A 120 5.74 7.78 3.89
C THR A 120 7.14 7.79 4.49
N THR A 121 8.05 6.98 3.95
CA THR A 121 9.47 7.03 4.34
C THR A 121 10.06 8.41 4.09
N THR A 122 10.94 8.86 4.99
CA THR A 122 11.60 10.17 4.85
C THR A 122 12.77 10.16 3.84
N SER A 123 13.24 8.97 3.48
CA SER A 123 14.29 8.73 2.49
C SER A 123 13.98 7.51 1.62
N LYS A 124 14.74 7.38 0.54
CA LYS A 124 14.74 6.18 -0.30
C LYS A 124 15.41 5.02 0.42
N ASP A 125 14.92 3.80 0.17
CA ASP A 125 15.62 2.58 0.54
C ASP A 125 16.86 2.34 -0.33
N SER A 126 17.58 1.24 -0.07
CA SER A 126 18.76 0.84 -0.86
C SER A 126 18.44 0.52 -2.32
N SER A 127 17.16 0.30 -2.66
CA SER A 127 16.68 0.05 -4.01
C SER A 127 16.25 1.33 -4.74
N GLY A 128 16.29 2.49 -4.07
CA GLY A 128 15.98 3.79 -4.65
C GLY A 128 14.51 4.20 -4.57
N TYR A 129 13.70 3.55 -3.73
CA TYR A 129 12.26 3.81 -3.62
C TYR A 129 11.87 4.45 -2.29
N TYR A 130 10.90 5.35 -2.35
CA TYR A 130 10.08 5.72 -1.20
C TYR A 130 8.97 4.70 -1.01
N THR A 131 8.63 4.42 0.24
CA THR A 131 7.49 3.56 0.59
C THR A 131 6.44 4.38 1.33
N THR A 132 5.20 4.33 0.84
CA THR A 132 4.03 4.90 1.50
C THR A 132 3.09 3.78 1.92
N ILE A 133 2.53 3.88 3.12
CA ILE A 133 1.52 2.93 3.60
C ILE A 133 0.32 3.72 4.11
N ALA A 134 -0.88 3.30 3.71
CA ALA A 134 -2.14 3.75 4.28
C ALA A 134 -2.79 2.60 5.06
N PHE A 135 -3.21 2.87 6.29
CA PHE A 135 -3.94 1.94 7.14
C PHE A 135 -5.34 2.47 7.43
N TRP A 136 -6.35 1.60 7.41
CA TRP A 136 -7.70 1.97 7.84
C TRP A 136 -8.46 0.79 8.42
N VAL A 137 -9.45 1.09 9.25
CA VAL A 137 -10.36 0.08 9.80
C VAL A 137 -11.68 0.16 9.06
N LYS A 138 -12.16 -1.00 8.60
CA LYS A 138 -13.48 -1.14 8.00
C LYS A 138 -13.99 -2.56 8.22
N ASN A 139 -15.28 -2.73 8.51
CA ASN A 139 -15.93 -4.03 8.69
C ASN A 139 -15.16 -4.96 9.67
N ASN A 140 -14.75 -4.45 10.83
CA ASN A 140 -13.94 -5.19 11.82
C ASN A 140 -12.63 -5.78 11.27
N SER A 141 -12.10 -5.22 10.19
CA SER A 141 -10.82 -5.60 9.59
C SER A 141 -9.89 -4.40 9.51
N LEU A 142 -8.60 -4.65 9.75
CA LEU A 142 -7.55 -3.67 9.46
C LEU A 142 -7.10 -3.86 8.02
N TYR A 143 -7.38 -2.89 7.17
CA TYR A 143 -6.86 -2.86 5.82
C TYR A 143 -5.58 -2.05 5.76
N TYR A 144 -4.72 -2.41 4.81
CA TYR A 144 -3.56 -1.61 4.46
C TYR A 144 -3.37 -1.57 2.96
N ALA A 145 -2.84 -0.46 2.47
CA ALA A 145 -2.34 -0.33 1.12
C ALA A 145 -0.90 0.17 1.19
N ALA A 146 0.00 -0.50 0.49
CA ALA A 146 1.39 -0.13 0.39
C ALA A 146 1.68 0.33 -1.04
N TYR A 147 2.54 1.34 -1.14
CA TYR A 147 2.90 1.97 -2.38
C TYR A 147 4.39 2.24 -2.40
N VAL A 148 5.07 1.86 -3.48
CA VAL A 148 6.48 2.20 -3.72
C VAL A 148 6.58 3.12 -4.92
N SER A 149 7.45 4.13 -4.87
CA SER A 149 7.73 5.02 -6.00
C SER A 149 9.17 5.52 -5.96
N THR A 150 9.79 5.73 -7.13
CA THR A 150 11.10 6.39 -7.24
C THR A 150 11.04 7.89 -6.90
N SER A 151 9.84 8.45 -6.78
CA SER A 151 9.54 9.82 -6.33
C SER A 151 8.84 9.80 -4.97
N ASN A 152 8.92 10.90 -4.22
CA ASN A 152 8.19 11.07 -2.96
C ASN A 152 6.71 11.51 -3.19
N SER A 153 6.21 11.40 -4.42
CA SER A 153 4.82 11.70 -4.75
C SER A 153 3.90 10.56 -4.33
N THR A 154 2.78 10.90 -3.69
CA THR A 154 1.73 9.95 -3.29
C THR A 154 0.47 10.05 -4.16
N GLN A 155 0.52 10.85 -5.23
CA GLN A 155 -0.66 11.18 -6.03
C GLN A 155 -1.34 9.96 -6.66
N ASN A 156 -0.58 9.03 -7.23
CA ASN A 156 -1.15 7.83 -7.85
C ASN A 156 -1.79 6.90 -6.80
N MET A 157 -1.16 6.73 -5.64
CA MET A 157 -1.76 6.00 -4.52
C MET A 157 -3.07 6.65 -4.06
N GLU A 158 -3.11 7.97 -3.90
CA GLU A 158 -4.31 8.68 -3.47
C GLU A 158 -5.45 8.56 -4.50
N LYS A 159 -5.15 8.62 -5.79
CA LYS A 159 -6.15 8.40 -6.85
C LYS A 159 -6.68 6.96 -6.83
N VAL A 160 -5.80 5.96 -6.69
CA VAL A 160 -6.22 4.55 -6.56
C VAL A 160 -7.15 4.39 -5.36
N LEU A 161 -6.71 4.86 -4.19
CA LEU A 161 -7.48 4.78 -2.94
C LEU A 161 -8.79 5.58 -2.98
N GLY A 162 -8.84 6.70 -3.70
CA GLY A 162 -10.05 7.49 -3.89
C GLY A 162 -11.14 6.75 -4.69
N THR A 163 -10.75 5.76 -5.50
CA THR A 163 -11.69 4.91 -6.25
C THR A 163 -11.93 3.55 -5.60
N LEU A 164 -11.21 3.25 -4.51
CA LEU A 164 -11.26 1.95 -3.87
C LEU A 164 -12.60 1.73 -3.17
N LYS A 165 -13.17 0.53 -3.38
CA LYS A 165 -14.33 0.01 -2.69
C LYS A 165 -14.02 -1.37 -2.12
N THR A 166 -14.45 -1.61 -0.89
CA THR A 166 -14.45 -2.92 -0.24
C THR A 166 -15.89 -3.44 -0.21
N THR A 167 -16.13 -4.63 -0.76
CA THR A 167 -17.44 -5.32 -0.74
C THR A 167 -17.53 -6.31 0.40
#